data_AF-A0A124FR47-F1
#
_entry.id   AF-A0A124FR47-F1
#
_cell.length_a   1.000
_cell.length_b   1.000
_cell.length_c   1.000
_cell.angle_alpha   90.00
_cell.angle_beta   90.00
_cell.angle_gamma   90.00
#
_symmetry.space_group_name_H-M   'P 1'
#
loop_
_entity.id
_entity.type
_entity.pdbx_description
1 polymer ?
#
loop_
_entity_poly.entity_id
_entity_poly.type
_entity_poly.pdbx_seq_one_letter_code
_entity_poly.pdbx_strand_id
1 'polypeptide(L)'
;MEEEKQEKIIPVNIENQMKSAYIDYSMSVIVSRALPDVRDGLKPVHRRILYGMYDLGILSNRPYKKSARIVGEVLGKYHPHGDSSVYDAMVRMAQVWSLRYPLIDGQGNFGSIDQDPPAAMRYTEARLRKIAEEMLVDIEKDTVDFQNNFDDSLQEPTVLPAKLPNLLVNGSSGIAVGMATNMPPHNLKEVVDGCIAYIDNKEITVAELMNYIKGPDFPTGGIIYGYDGVREAYETGRGRIILRGTTIIEEDNGRERIVVTSIPYQVNKAEMIKRTAELVNEKKIEGINDIRDESDREGLRIVYELKREANTNVVLNQLYQHTPLQTSFNVNNIALVNGRPLTLNLKELIVHFIDHRHNVVIRRTKFELNEAQKRAHVLEGLLIALDHIDEVIALIRSSADTEVAKDGLMEKFGLTEIQAKAILAMRLSTLTGLERNKLEQEYEELRRMIDYYHEILSSEDMRMDIIKKELLELKDKKNT
;
A
#
# COMPACT_ATOMS: atom_id res chain seq x y z
N MET A 1 -25.56 41.44 -43.49
CA MET A 1 -24.18 40.95 -43.63
C MET A 1 -23.73 40.59 -42.24
N GLU A 2 -23.76 39.30 -41.90
CA GLU A 2 -23.10 38.79 -40.70
C GLU A 2 -21.60 38.98 -40.88
N GLU A 3 -20.95 39.65 -39.93
CA GLU A 3 -19.49 39.67 -39.84
C GLU A 3 -19.00 38.25 -39.57
N GLU A 4 -18.35 37.64 -40.57
CA GLU A 4 -17.57 36.43 -40.38
C GLU A 4 -16.54 36.68 -39.28
N LYS A 5 -16.73 36.06 -38.11
CA LYS A 5 -15.70 35.97 -37.07
C LYS A 5 -14.49 35.28 -37.69
N GLN A 6 -13.48 36.05 -38.10
CA GLN A 6 -12.18 35.52 -38.49
C GLN A 6 -11.62 34.68 -37.33
N GLU A 7 -11.49 33.37 -37.55
CA GLU A 7 -10.80 32.49 -36.62
C GLU A 7 -9.35 33.00 -36.45
N LYS A 8 -9.01 33.41 -35.22
CA LYS A 8 -7.70 33.96 -34.90
C LYS A 8 -6.68 32.82 -34.85
N ILE A 9 -6.06 32.52 -35.99
CA ILE A 9 -4.99 31.51 -36.08
C ILE A 9 -3.75 32.05 -35.35
N ILE A 10 -3.33 31.35 -34.29
CA ILE A 10 -2.10 31.66 -33.56
C ILE A 10 -0.99 30.76 -34.13
N PRO A 11 -0.01 31.32 -34.86
CA PRO A 11 1.11 30.52 -35.35
C PRO A 11 1.97 30.08 -34.17
N VAL A 12 2.29 28.79 -34.12
CA VAL A 12 3.14 28.20 -33.06
C VAL A 12 4.38 27.58 -33.69
N ASN A 13 5.55 27.86 -33.11
CA ASN A 13 6.79 27.23 -33.52
C ASN A 13 6.76 25.72 -33.15
N ILE A 14 6.99 24.85 -34.13
CA ILE A 14 6.88 23.39 -33.96
C ILE A 14 7.86 22.85 -32.90
N GLU A 15 9.08 23.37 -32.83
CA GLU A 15 10.08 22.91 -31.85
C GLU A 15 9.65 23.25 -30.43
N ASN A 16 9.17 24.47 -30.21
CA ASN A 16 8.65 24.91 -28.92
C ASN A 16 7.39 24.12 -28.53
N GLN A 17 6.49 23.87 -29.48
CA GLN A 17 5.27 23.10 -29.22
C GLN A 17 5.58 21.64 -28.87
N MET A 18 6.46 21.01 -29.65
CA MET A 18 6.89 19.63 -29.41
C MET A 18 7.60 19.49 -28.07
N LYS A 19 8.51 20.43 -27.74
CA LYS A 19 9.22 20.42 -26.45
C LYS A 19 8.26 20.55 -25.27
N SER A 20 7.33 21.50 -25.34
CA SER A 20 6.36 21.73 -24.25
C SER A 20 5.42 20.54 -24.08
N ALA A 21 4.78 20.09 -25.17
CA ALA A 21 3.86 18.95 -25.13
C ALA A 21 4.55 17.64 -24.69
N TYR A 22 5.80 17.42 -25.11
CA TYR A 22 6.58 16.25 -24.70
C TYR A 22 6.96 16.32 -23.22
N ILE A 23 7.36 17.48 -22.70
CA ILE A 23 7.68 17.66 -21.27
C ILE A 23 6.43 17.44 -20.41
N ASP A 24 5.30 18.04 -20.78
CA ASP A 24 4.03 17.91 -20.03
C ASP A 24 3.58 16.45 -19.96
N TYR A 25 3.59 15.76 -21.09
CA TYR A 25 3.27 14.33 -21.13
C TYR A 25 4.27 13.50 -20.32
N SER A 26 5.57 13.74 -20.48
CA SER A 26 6.62 13.00 -19.78
C SER A 26 6.51 13.14 -18.27
N MET A 27 6.33 14.37 -17.78
CA MET A 27 6.17 14.67 -16.36
C MET A 27 4.91 14.02 -15.80
N SER A 28 3.78 14.12 -16.52
CA SER A 28 2.52 13.47 -16.12
C SER A 28 2.68 11.95 -15.99
N VAL A 29 3.36 11.29 -16.94
CA VAL A 29 3.58 9.84 -16.90
C VAL A 29 4.53 9.44 -15.78
N ILE A 30 5.61 10.20 -15.57
CA ILE A 30 6.61 9.91 -14.53
C ILE A 30 6.01 10.05 -13.13
N VAL A 31 5.40 11.21 -12.84
CA VAL A 31 4.97 11.57 -11.47
C VAL A 31 3.58 11.00 -11.14
N SER A 32 2.68 10.97 -12.12
CA SER A 32 1.26 10.72 -11.87
C SER A 32 0.72 9.43 -12.48
N ARG A 33 1.60 8.52 -12.95
CA ARG A 33 1.15 7.25 -13.54
C ARG A 33 2.06 6.05 -13.31
N ALA A 34 3.30 6.11 -13.78
CA ALA A 34 4.09 4.91 -14.03
C ALA A 34 4.97 4.47 -12.87
N LEU A 35 5.41 5.40 -12.02
CA LEU A 35 6.32 5.12 -10.90
C LEU A 35 5.57 5.14 -9.56
N PRO A 36 5.98 4.29 -8.60
CA PRO A 36 5.44 4.32 -7.24
C PRO A 36 6.01 5.51 -6.44
N ASP A 37 5.24 6.00 -5.47
CA ASP A 37 5.79 6.83 -4.39
C ASP A 37 6.61 5.96 -3.43
N VAL A 38 7.78 6.41 -3.02
CA VAL A 38 8.68 5.64 -2.14
C VAL A 38 8.05 5.28 -0.79
N ARG A 39 7.13 6.13 -0.31
CA ARG A 39 6.60 6.08 1.05
C ARG A 39 5.55 4.98 1.23
N ASP A 40 4.62 4.85 0.29
CA ASP A 40 3.55 3.84 0.33
C ASP A 40 3.68 2.75 -0.74
N GLY A 41 4.62 2.91 -1.68
CA GLY A 41 4.85 1.97 -2.78
C GLY A 41 3.75 1.93 -3.83
N LEU A 42 2.82 2.88 -3.82
CA LEU A 42 1.67 2.88 -4.72
C LEU A 42 1.85 3.86 -5.86
N LYS A 43 1.31 3.46 -7.01
CA LYS A 43 1.01 4.36 -8.12
C LYS A 43 -0.35 5.00 -7.88
N PRO A 44 -0.67 6.14 -8.52
CA PRO A 44 -1.94 6.83 -8.27
C PRO A 44 -3.19 5.97 -8.47
N VAL A 45 -3.23 5.10 -9.49
CA VAL A 45 -4.37 4.21 -9.71
C VAL A 45 -4.58 3.24 -8.54
N HIS A 46 -3.52 2.63 -8.01
CA HIS A 46 -3.60 1.71 -6.87
C HIS A 46 -4.06 2.44 -5.61
N ARG A 47 -3.48 3.61 -5.34
CA ARG A 47 -3.85 4.46 -4.18
C ARG A 47 -5.33 4.84 -4.21
N ARG A 48 -5.81 5.30 -5.36
CA ARG A 48 -7.22 5.68 -5.57
C ARG A 48 -8.17 4.51 -5.45
N ILE A 49 -7.77 3.30 -5.87
CA ILE A 49 -8.58 2.09 -5.66
C ILE A 49 -8.70 1.78 -4.17
N LEU A 50 -7.59 1.75 -3.42
CA LEU A 50 -7.64 1.46 -1.98
C LEU A 50 -8.44 2.52 -1.22
N TYR A 51 -8.20 3.81 -1.50
CA TYR A 51 -8.93 4.92 -0.89
C TYR A 51 -10.41 4.91 -1.26
N GLY A 52 -10.76 4.71 -2.54
CA GLY A 52 -12.16 4.63 -2.97
C GLY A 52 -12.90 3.44 -2.36
N MET A 53 -12.24 2.31 -2.16
CA MET A 53 -12.84 1.17 -1.45
C MET A 53 -13.03 1.45 0.05
N TYR A 54 -12.10 2.16 0.68
CA TYR A 54 -12.22 2.61 2.07
C TYR A 54 -13.37 3.61 2.24
N ASP A 55 -13.45 4.63 1.37
CA ASP A 55 -14.52 5.64 1.35
C ASP A 55 -15.92 5.01 1.16
N LEU A 56 -16.01 3.95 0.35
CA LEU A 56 -17.23 3.16 0.19
C LEU A 56 -17.54 2.20 1.36
N GLY A 57 -16.65 2.09 2.35
CA GLY A 57 -16.78 1.18 3.48
C GLY A 57 -16.60 -0.31 3.12
N ILE A 58 -15.85 -0.62 2.07
CA ILE A 58 -15.63 -2.00 1.57
C ILE A 58 -14.40 -2.63 2.23
N LEU A 59 -14.49 -2.77 3.55
CA LEU A 59 -13.45 -3.35 4.40
C LEU A 59 -13.47 -4.89 4.36
N SER A 60 -12.41 -5.53 4.88
CA SER A 60 -12.25 -6.99 4.86
C SER A 60 -13.30 -7.74 5.65
N ASN A 61 -13.90 -7.11 6.66
CA ASN A 61 -14.98 -7.69 7.47
C ASN A 61 -16.39 -7.46 6.89
N ARG A 62 -16.49 -6.84 5.71
CA ARG A 62 -17.77 -6.58 5.02
C ARG A 62 -17.99 -7.55 3.86
N PRO A 63 -19.25 -7.72 3.39
CA PRO A 63 -19.54 -8.49 2.19
C PRO A 63 -18.86 -7.89 0.95
N TYR A 64 -18.50 -8.74 -0.01
CA TYR A 64 -18.00 -8.32 -1.31
C TYR A 64 -18.99 -7.39 -2.02
N LYS A 65 -18.45 -6.51 -2.88
CA LYS A 65 -19.23 -5.63 -3.75
C LYS A 65 -18.85 -5.85 -5.20
N LYS A 66 -19.80 -5.68 -6.11
CA LYS A 66 -19.57 -5.78 -7.57
C LYS A 66 -18.40 -4.90 -7.97
N SER A 67 -17.47 -5.48 -8.73
CA SER A 67 -16.26 -4.77 -9.18
C SER A 67 -16.61 -3.54 -10.00
N ALA A 68 -17.65 -3.60 -10.84
CA ALA A 68 -18.17 -2.45 -11.59
C ALA A 68 -18.56 -1.26 -10.70
N ARG A 69 -19.09 -1.50 -9.49
CA ARG A 69 -19.43 -0.44 -8.53
C ARG A 69 -18.16 0.24 -8.00
N ILE A 70 -17.16 -0.55 -7.62
CA ILE A 70 -15.88 -0.04 -7.11
C ILE A 70 -15.18 0.79 -8.20
N VAL A 71 -15.09 0.24 -9.41
CA VAL A 71 -14.48 0.92 -10.56
C VAL A 71 -15.22 2.21 -10.88
N GLY A 72 -16.55 2.19 -10.96
CA GLY A 72 -17.36 3.37 -11.23
C GLY A 72 -17.14 4.50 -10.20
N GLU A 73 -17.04 4.15 -8.92
CA GLU A 73 -16.76 5.12 -7.86
C GLU A 73 -15.37 5.75 -8.01
N VAL A 74 -14.36 4.92 -8.23
CA VAL A 74 -12.97 5.38 -8.39
C VAL A 74 -12.83 6.29 -9.60
N LEU A 75 -13.50 5.96 -10.71
CA LEU A 75 -13.53 6.79 -11.91
C LEU A 75 -14.23 8.13 -11.66
N GLY A 76 -15.43 8.07 -11.09
CA GLY A 76 -16.27 9.25 -10.89
C GLY A 76 -15.65 10.26 -9.91
N LYS A 77 -14.93 9.78 -8.90
CA LYS A 77 -14.37 10.65 -7.85
C LYS A 77 -12.88 10.97 -8.01
N TYR A 78 -12.07 10.02 -8.46
CA TYR A 78 -10.61 10.11 -8.26
C TYR A 78 -9.76 9.88 -9.53
N HIS A 79 -10.18 9.02 -10.46
CA HIS A 79 -9.32 8.54 -11.55
C HIS A 79 -9.92 8.78 -12.95
N PRO A 80 -9.59 9.91 -13.62
CA PRO A 80 -10.20 10.30 -14.90
C PRO A 80 -9.58 9.56 -16.10
N HIS A 81 -9.59 8.23 -16.08
CA HIS A 81 -9.05 7.36 -17.13
C HIS A 81 -10.04 6.24 -17.48
N GLY A 82 -9.66 5.29 -18.34
CA GLY A 82 -10.53 4.18 -18.74
C GLY A 82 -10.85 3.24 -17.58
N ASP A 83 -12.08 2.73 -17.56
CA ASP A 83 -12.57 1.75 -16.59
C ASP A 83 -11.74 0.47 -16.58
N SER A 84 -11.32 0.01 -17.77
CA SER A 84 -10.43 -1.15 -17.93
C SER A 84 -9.12 -0.99 -17.15
N SER A 85 -8.50 0.19 -17.18
CA SER A 85 -7.23 0.42 -16.47
C SER A 85 -7.38 0.33 -14.96
N VAL A 86 -8.49 0.83 -14.41
CA VAL A 86 -8.80 0.72 -12.98
C VAL A 86 -9.13 -0.72 -12.61
N TYR A 87 -9.94 -1.40 -13.42
CA TYR A 87 -10.32 -2.79 -13.19
C TYR A 87 -9.11 -3.73 -13.24
N ASP A 88 -8.26 -3.60 -14.25
CA ASP A 88 -7.06 -4.44 -14.42
C ASP A 88 -6.06 -4.21 -13.27
N ALA A 89 -5.91 -2.97 -12.81
CA ALA A 89 -5.10 -2.65 -11.63
C ALA A 89 -5.67 -3.31 -10.36
N MET A 90 -6.99 -3.25 -10.15
CA MET A 90 -7.66 -3.91 -9.03
C MET A 90 -7.52 -5.44 -9.11
N VAL A 91 -7.67 -6.01 -10.32
CA VAL A 91 -7.52 -7.46 -10.56
C VAL A 91 -6.10 -7.90 -10.20
N ARG A 92 -5.07 -7.20 -10.68
CA ARG A 92 -3.67 -7.52 -10.35
C ARG A 92 -3.43 -7.51 -8.85
N MET A 93 -4.01 -6.54 -8.12
CA MET A 93 -3.88 -6.48 -6.66
C MET A 93 -4.59 -7.62 -5.91
N ALA A 94 -5.41 -8.43 -6.58
CA ALA A 94 -6.07 -9.62 -6.05
C ALA A 94 -5.35 -10.94 -6.40
N GLN A 95 -4.45 -10.92 -7.40
CA GLN A 95 -3.80 -12.12 -7.91
C GLN A 95 -2.61 -12.53 -7.04
N VAL A 96 -2.70 -13.74 -6.46
CA VAL A 96 -1.69 -14.29 -5.53
C VAL A 96 -0.35 -14.60 -6.18
N TRP A 97 -0.30 -14.80 -7.51
CA TRP A 97 0.95 -14.96 -8.26
C TRP A 97 1.53 -13.62 -8.75
N SER A 98 0.79 -12.52 -8.60
CA SER A 98 1.23 -11.17 -9.00
C SER A 98 1.80 -10.42 -7.81
N LEU A 99 1.03 -10.27 -6.72
CA LEU A 99 1.47 -9.62 -5.49
C LEU A 99 1.82 -10.67 -4.44
N ARG A 100 2.93 -10.46 -3.73
CA ARG A 100 3.34 -11.31 -2.61
C ARG A 100 2.36 -11.25 -1.44
N TYR A 101 1.80 -10.06 -1.22
CA TYR A 101 0.73 -9.80 -0.26
C TYR A 101 -0.40 -9.06 -0.97
N PRO A 102 -1.37 -9.80 -1.56
CA PRO A 102 -2.50 -9.18 -2.25
C PRO A 102 -3.24 -8.19 -1.35
N LEU A 103 -3.63 -7.07 -1.93
CA LEU A 103 -4.32 -5.98 -1.22
C LEU A 103 -5.85 -6.08 -1.41
N ILE A 104 -6.29 -6.80 -2.45
CA ILE A 104 -7.68 -7.01 -2.78
C ILE A 104 -8.06 -8.48 -2.57
N ASP A 105 -9.25 -8.70 -2.03
CA ASP A 105 -9.90 -10.00 -1.92
C ASP A 105 -10.95 -10.07 -3.02
N GLY A 106 -10.74 -10.94 -4.01
CA GLY A 106 -11.58 -11.07 -5.20
C GLY A 106 -12.45 -12.33 -5.16
N GLN A 107 -13.72 -12.18 -5.51
CA GLN A 107 -14.67 -13.29 -5.68
C GLN A 107 -15.08 -13.42 -7.16
N GLY A 108 -14.92 -14.63 -7.71
CA GLY A 108 -15.13 -14.94 -9.12
C GLY A 108 -13.81 -15.23 -9.85
N ASN A 109 -13.83 -15.24 -11.18
CA ASN A 109 -12.62 -15.44 -11.98
C ASN A 109 -11.81 -14.14 -12.10
N PHE A 110 -10.68 -14.05 -11.40
CA PHE A 110 -9.71 -12.94 -11.45
C PHE A 110 -8.51 -13.25 -12.35
N GLY A 111 -8.65 -14.20 -13.28
CA GLY A 111 -7.62 -14.66 -14.19
C GLY A 111 -6.85 -15.86 -13.63
N SER A 112 -5.81 -16.28 -14.35
CA SER A 112 -4.94 -17.41 -13.98
C SER A 112 -3.47 -17.08 -14.24
N ILE A 113 -2.56 -17.93 -13.74
CA ILE A 113 -1.13 -17.86 -14.04
C ILE A 113 -0.82 -18.16 -15.52
N ASP A 114 -1.76 -18.79 -16.23
CA ASP A 114 -1.70 -19.04 -17.69
C ASP A 114 -2.05 -17.78 -18.52
N GLN A 115 -2.33 -16.66 -17.84
CA GLN A 115 -2.85 -15.42 -18.43
C GLN A 115 -4.22 -15.59 -19.09
N ASP A 116 -5.06 -16.50 -18.58
CA ASP A 116 -6.48 -16.42 -18.88
C ASP A 116 -7.00 -15.07 -18.35
N PRO A 117 -7.74 -14.30 -19.17
CA PRO A 117 -8.22 -13.00 -18.74
C PRO A 117 -9.20 -13.15 -17.57
N PRO A 118 -9.25 -12.16 -16.65
CA PRO A 118 -10.29 -12.12 -15.65
C PRO A 118 -11.68 -12.05 -16.31
N ALA A 119 -12.70 -12.53 -15.61
CA ALA A 119 -14.07 -12.27 -16.04
C ALA A 119 -14.33 -10.75 -16.04
N ALA A 120 -15.26 -10.27 -16.87
CA ALA A 120 -15.59 -8.85 -16.88
C ALA A 120 -16.08 -8.36 -15.49
N MET A 121 -15.82 -7.08 -15.17
CA MET A 121 -16.14 -6.46 -13.87
C MET A 121 -17.61 -6.53 -13.43
N ARG A 122 -18.53 -6.87 -14.34
CA ARG A 122 -19.95 -7.13 -14.05
C ARG A 122 -20.18 -8.46 -13.31
N TYR A 123 -19.26 -9.42 -13.44
CA TYR A 123 -19.36 -10.74 -12.84
C TYR A 123 -18.61 -10.83 -11.51
N THR A 124 -17.42 -10.22 -11.44
CA THR A 124 -16.57 -10.29 -10.26
C THR A 124 -17.04 -9.37 -9.14
N GLU A 125 -16.66 -9.73 -7.92
CA GLU A 125 -16.84 -8.91 -6.73
C GLU A 125 -15.52 -8.76 -5.99
N ALA A 126 -15.34 -7.69 -5.22
CA ALA A 126 -14.13 -7.43 -4.49
C ALA A 126 -14.39 -6.74 -3.15
N ARG A 127 -13.42 -6.86 -2.24
CA ARG A 127 -13.27 -6.08 -1.01
C ARG A 127 -11.79 -5.93 -0.64
N LEU A 128 -11.47 -5.09 0.33
CA LEU A 128 -10.09 -4.99 0.81
C LEU A 128 -9.70 -6.27 1.54
N ARG A 129 -8.44 -6.69 1.40
CA ARG A 129 -7.84 -7.66 2.34
C ARG A 129 -7.51 -6.96 3.64
N LYS A 130 -7.49 -7.73 4.73
CA LYS A 130 -7.16 -7.20 6.06
C LYS A 130 -5.80 -6.49 6.09
N ILE A 131 -4.81 -7.00 5.37
CA ILE A 131 -3.48 -6.37 5.28
C ILE A 131 -3.52 -5.01 4.55
N ALA A 132 -4.45 -4.81 3.62
CA ALA A 132 -4.59 -3.53 2.92
C ALA A 132 -5.16 -2.43 3.80
N GLU A 133 -5.91 -2.78 4.85
CA GLU A 133 -6.39 -1.81 5.84
C GLU A 133 -5.22 -1.14 6.57
N GLU A 134 -4.10 -1.85 6.78
CA GLU A 134 -2.87 -1.29 7.35
C GLU A 134 -2.25 -0.18 6.49
N MET A 135 -2.61 -0.11 5.20
CA MET A 135 -2.24 1.03 4.36
C MET A 135 -3.01 2.31 4.72
N LEU A 136 -4.22 2.17 5.27
CA LEU A 136 -5.21 3.23 5.46
C LEU A 136 -5.43 3.61 6.93
N VAL A 137 -4.83 2.89 7.88
CA VAL A 137 -4.95 3.18 9.32
C VAL A 137 -4.57 4.63 9.62
N ASP A 138 -5.42 5.31 10.39
CA ASP A 138 -5.28 6.70 10.83
C ASP A 138 -5.39 7.75 9.72
N ILE A 139 -5.90 7.42 8.54
CA ILE A 139 -6.04 8.37 7.41
C ILE A 139 -6.97 9.55 7.75
N GLU A 140 -7.95 9.35 8.63
CA GLU A 140 -8.89 10.35 9.11
C GLU A 140 -8.30 11.32 10.16
N LYS A 141 -7.10 11.05 10.67
CA LYS A 141 -6.47 11.80 11.77
C LYS A 141 -5.43 12.82 11.28
N ASP A 142 -5.67 13.41 10.11
CA ASP A 142 -4.76 14.38 9.49
C ASP A 142 -3.31 13.85 9.38
N THR A 143 -3.13 12.58 9.04
CA THR A 143 -1.80 11.93 9.03
C THR A 143 -1.05 12.08 7.71
N VAL A 144 -1.76 12.45 6.64
CA VAL A 144 -1.23 12.62 5.28
C VAL A 144 -1.86 13.81 4.61
N ASP A 145 -1.18 14.38 3.63
CA ASP A 145 -1.71 15.51 2.87
C ASP A 145 -2.75 15.04 1.85
N PHE A 146 -3.84 15.79 1.81
CA PHE A 146 -4.88 15.67 0.80
C PHE A 146 -4.72 16.77 -0.24
N GLN A 147 -5.11 16.44 -1.47
CA GLN A 147 -5.20 17.38 -2.58
C GLN A 147 -6.61 17.32 -3.16
N ASN A 148 -7.00 18.36 -3.88
CA ASN A 148 -8.24 18.31 -4.65
C ASN A 148 -8.17 17.19 -5.70
N ASN A 149 -9.30 16.56 -5.96
CA ASN A 149 -9.45 15.63 -7.07
C ASN A 149 -9.45 16.38 -8.42
N PHE A 150 -9.63 15.66 -9.52
CA PHE A 150 -9.46 16.20 -10.88
C PHE A 150 -10.48 17.28 -11.28
N ASP A 151 -11.60 17.41 -10.56
CA ASP A 151 -12.66 18.40 -10.82
C ASP A 151 -12.88 19.37 -9.65
N ASP A 152 -11.96 19.39 -8.68
CA ASP A 152 -11.99 20.24 -7.48
C ASP A 152 -13.25 20.09 -6.59
N SER A 153 -14.02 19.01 -6.76
CA SER A 153 -15.25 18.77 -5.97
C SER A 153 -15.02 17.96 -4.69
N LEU A 154 -13.94 17.16 -4.65
CA LEU A 154 -13.59 16.26 -3.55
C LEU A 154 -12.10 16.34 -3.24
N GLN A 155 -11.69 15.71 -2.14
CA GLN A 155 -10.29 15.55 -1.79
C GLN A 155 -9.83 14.10 -1.89
N GLU A 156 -8.58 13.89 -2.26
CA GLU A 156 -7.91 12.59 -2.29
C GLU A 156 -6.53 12.64 -1.62
N PRO A 157 -6.06 11.54 -1.01
CA PRO A 157 -4.75 11.50 -0.37
C PRO A 157 -3.62 11.48 -1.42
N THR A 158 -2.60 12.30 -1.20
CA THR A 158 -1.39 12.31 -2.04
C THR A 158 -0.53 11.06 -1.83
N VAL A 159 -0.54 10.54 -0.61
CA VAL A 159 0.14 9.32 -0.12
C VAL A 159 -0.74 8.67 0.95
N LEU A 160 -0.66 7.36 1.14
CA LEU A 160 -1.36 6.70 2.25
C LEU A 160 -0.51 6.68 3.54
N PRO A 161 -1.13 6.57 4.73
CA PRO A 161 -0.40 6.39 6.00
C PRO A 161 0.61 5.24 5.94
N ALA A 162 0.25 4.12 5.30
CA ALA A 162 1.14 3.02 4.97
C ALA A 162 1.90 2.43 6.17
N LYS A 163 1.19 1.86 7.16
CA LYS A 163 1.84 1.11 8.25
C LYS A 163 2.61 -0.10 7.71
N LEU A 164 2.13 -0.72 6.62
CA LEU A 164 2.81 -1.77 5.88
C LEU A 164 3.91 -1.18 4.97
N PRO A 165 5.16 -1.71 5.00
CA PRO A 165 6.24 -1.34 4.06
C PRO A 165 6.00 -1.89 2.65
N ASN A 166 4.90 -1.46 2.03
CA ASN A 166 4.32 -2.06 0.82
C ASN A 166 5.26 -2.07 -0.39
N LEU A 167 6.05 -1.01 -0.61
CA LEU A 167 7.01 -0.97 -1.73
C LEU A 167 8.02 -2.10 -1.67
N LEU A 168 8.53 -2.41 -0.47
CA LEU A 168 9.50 -3.48 -0.26
C LEU A 168 8.82 -4.84 -0.39
N VAL A 169 7.67 -5.04 0.26
CA VAL A 169 7.05 -6.37 0.34
C VAL A 169 6.36 -6.80 -0.96
N ASN A 170 5.72 -5.88 -1.68
CA ASN A 170 5.01 -6.19 -2.92
C ASN A 170 5.79 -5.83 -4.19
N GLY A 171 6.84 -5.02 -4.07
CA GLY A 171 7.56 -4.51 -5.23
C GLY A 171 6.71 -3.58 -6.09
N SER A 172 7.22 -3.26 -7.27
CA SER A 172 6.53 -2.41 -8.25
C SER A 172 7.20 -2.56 -9.61
N SER A 173 6.43 -2.59 -10.69
CA SER A 173 6.96 -2.54 -12.04
C SER A 173 6.24 -1.47 -12.84
N GLY A 174 6.95 -0.73 -13.69
CA GLY A 174 6.36 0.37 -14.45
C GLY A 174 7.29 0.91 -15.52
N ILE A 175 6.71 1.29 -16.65
CA ILE A 175 7.43 1.90 -17.77
C ILE A 175 6.94 3.34 -17.88
N ALA A 176 7.85 4.29 -17.67
CA ALA A 176 7.58 5.72 -17.79
C ALA A 176 8.21 6.25 -19.09
N VAL A 177 8.34 7.58 -19.21
CA VAL A 177 9.07 8.19 -20.32
C VAL A 177 10.55 8.34 -19.96
N GLY A 178 11.44 7.71 -20.73
CA GLY A 178 12.89 7.77 -20.51
C GLY A 178 13.42 6.94 -19.34
N MET A 179 12.54 6.26 -18.58
CA MET A 179 12.91 5.44 -17.44
C MET A 179 11.88 4.34 -17.17
N ALA A 180 12.26 3.35 -16.36
CA ALA A 180 11.38 2.29 -15.91
C ALA A 180 11.73 1.92 -14.46
N THR A 181 10.83 1.25 -13.77
CA THR A 181 11.06 0.65 -12.46
C THR A 181 10.70 -0.83 -12.52
N ASN A 182 11.47 -1.66 -11.83
CA ASN A 182 11.21 -3.08 -11.70
C ASN A 182 11.79 -3.58 -10.37
N MET A 183 10.96 -3.57 -9.35
CA MET A 183 11.31 -3.85 -7.95
C MET A 183 10.70 -5.19 -7.56
N PRO A 184 11.51 -6.14 -7.08
CA PRO A 184 11.00 -7.46 -6.71
C PRO A 184 10.30 -7.42 -5.35
N PRO A 185 9.35 -8.33 -5.09
CA PRO A 185 8.71 -8.49 -3.78
C PRO A 185 9.66 -9.12 -2.76
N HIS A 186 9.35 -8.92 -1.48
CA HIS A 186 10.14 -9.42 -0.34
C HIS A 186 9.25 -9.99 0.75
N ASN A 187 9.83 -10.80 1.61
CA ASN A 187 9.12 -11.36 2.75
C ASN A 187 8.84 -10.28 3.80
N LEU A 188 7.57 -10.15 4.23
CA LEU A 188 7.14 -9.16 5.22
C LEU A 188 7.91 -9.28 6.55
N LYS A 189 8.20 -10.50 7.02
CA LYS A 189 8.90 -10.69 8.30
C LYS A 189 10.33 -10.19 8.21
N GLU A 190 11.01 -10.53 7.12
CA GLU A 190 12.38 -10.08 6.86
C GLU A 190 12.45 -8.56 6.70
N VAL A 191 11.51 -7.95 5.94
CA VAL A 191 11.43 -6.50 5.78
C VAL A 191 11.18 -5.80 7.12
N VAL A 192 10.26 -6.31 7.94
CA VAL A 192 10.03 -5.78 9.29
C VAL A 192 11.29 -5.85 10.14
N ASP A 193 12.00 -6.98 10.12
CA ASP A 193 13.24 -7.16 10.87
C ASP A 193 14.34 -6.18 10.39
N GLY A 194 14.46 -5.96 9.08
CA GLY A 194 15.37 -4.96 8.52
C GLY A 194 15.00 -3.52 8.90
N CYS A 195 13.71 -3.18 8.89
CA CYS A 195 13.22 -1.87 9.34
C CYS A 195 13.54 -1.64 10.83
N ILE A 196 13.32 -2.64 11.69
CA ILE A 196 13.63 -2.54 13.12
C ILE A 196 15.15 -2.40 13.33
N ALA A 197 15.96 -3.19 12.60
CA ALA A 197 17.41 -3.09 12.68
C ALA A 197 17.93 -1.70 12.29
N TYR A 198 17.32 -1.04 11.29
CA TYR A 198 17.62 0.35 10.96
C TYR A 198 17.20 1.34 12.05
N ILE A 199 16.03 1.14 12.67
CA ILE A 199 15.58 1.99 13.78
C ILE A 199 16.56 1.89 14.96
N ASP A 200 17.02 0.68 15.30
CA ASP A 200 17.94 0.46 16.40
C ASP A 200 19.38 0.91 16.07
N ASN A 201 19.76 0.96 14.80
CA ASN A 201 21.04 1.48 14.32
C ASN A 201 20.89 2.19 12.96
N LYS A 202 20.76 3.53 12.98
CA LYS A 202 20.62 4.34 11.75
C LYS A 202 21.85 4.26 10.83
N GLU A 203 23.02 3.91 11.37
CA GLU A 203 24.27 3.75 10.60
C GLU A 203 24.43 2.35 10.00
N ILE A 204 23.47 1.43 10.22
CA ILE A 204 23.51 0.08 9.66
C ILE A 204 23.78 0.11 8.15
N THR A 205 24.72 -0.71 7.70
CA THR A 205 25.11 -0.80 6.30
C THR A 205 24.16 -1.69 5.53
N VAL A 206 24.17 -1.59 4.19
CA VAL A 206 23.40 -2.51 3.33
C VAL A 206 23.82 -3.97 3.59
N ALA A 207 25.12 -4.23 3.74
CA ALA A 207 25.62 -5.57 4.02
C ALA A 207 25.10 -6.15 5.35
N GLU A 208 24.94 -5.31 6.38
CA GLU A 208 24.35 -5.74 7.65
C GLU A 208 22.83 -5.92 7.55
N LEU A 209 22.13 -5.06 6.82
CA LEU A 209 20.69 -5.20 6.52
C LEU A 209 20.38 -6.52 5.81
N MET A 210 21.30 -7.01 4.97
CA MET A 210 21.16 -8.30 4.26
C MET A 210 21.13 -9.53 5.18
N ASN A 211 21.58 -9.40 6.43
CA ASN A 211 21.41 -10.47 7.42
C ASN A 211 19.94 -10.62 7.86
N TYR A 212 19.14 -9.56 7.70
CA TYR A 212 17.71 -9.54 8.02
C TYR A 212 16.86 -9.73 6.76
N ILE A 213 17.15 -9.00 5.69
CA ILE A 213 16.48 -9.10 4.38
C ILE A 213 17.39 -9.88 3.43
N LYS A 214 17.16 -11.19 3.34
CA LYS A 214 18.11 -12.09 2.68
C LYS A 214 18.07 -11.96 1.17
N GLY A 215 16.91 -11.68 0.61
CA GLY A 215 16.69 -11.62 -0.82
C GLY A 215 15.21 -11.40 -1.15
N PRO A 216 14.87 -11.26 -2.43
CA PRO A 216 13.48 -11.28 -2.87
C PRO A 216 12.75 -12.58 -2.49
N ASP A 217 11.46 -12.46 -2.21
CA ASP A 217 10.54 -13.57 -1.93
C ASP A 217 9.39 -13.50 -2.93
N PHE A 218 9.52 -14.25 -4.03
CA PHE A 218 8.56 -14.20 -5.13
C PHE A 218 7.30 -15.01 -4.80
N PRO A 219 6.09 -14.49 -5.13
CA PRO A 219 4.84 -15.21 -4.87
C PRO A 219 4.73 -16.55 -5.62
N THR A 220 5.47 -16.72 -6.72
CA THR A 220 5.50 -17.96 -7.49
C THR A 220 6.52 -18.97 -6.97
N GLY A 221 7.27 -18.64 -5.91
CA GLY A 221 8.38 -19.44 -5.41
C GLY A 221 9.56 -19.46 -6.37
N GLY A 222 10.18 -20.64 -6.53
CA GLY A 222 11.37 -20.83 -7.34
C GLY A 222 12.67 -20.69 -6.54
N ILE A 223 13.77 -20.66 -7.27
CA ILE A 223 15.13 -20.64 -6.74
C ILE A 223 15.86 -19.42 -7.31
N ILE A 224 16.37 -18.56 -6.44
CA ILE A 224 17.36 -17.55 -6.81
C ILE A 224 18.71 -18.25 -7.01
N TYR A 225 19.22 -18.24 -8.23
CA TYR A 225 20.46 -18.91 -8.59
C TYR A 225 21.63 -17.94 -8.58
N GLY A 226 22.48 -18.06 -7.55
CA GLY A 226 23.57 -17.12 -7.29
C GLY A 226 23.09 -15.89 -6.52
N TYR A 227 24.02 -15.27 -5.77
CA TYR A 227 23.68 -14.21 -4.81
C TYR A 227 24.19 -12.83 -5.22
N ASP A 228 25.15 -12.75 -6.14
CA ASP A 228 25.79 -11.47 -6.49
C ASP A 228 24.81 -10.47 -7.08
N GLY A 229 23.84 -10.91 -7.89
CA GLY A 229 22.80 -10.04 -8.43
C GLY A 229 21.83 -9.49 -7.37
N VAL A 230 21.64 -10.20 -6.26
CA VAL A 230 20.86 -9.71 -5.11
C VAL A 230 21.67 -8.64 -4.37
N ARG A 231 22.95 -8.90 -4.09
CA ARG A 231 23.85 -7.94 -3.44
C ARG A 231 23.95 -6.65 -4.23
N GLU A 232 24.21 -6.73 -5.53
CA GLU A 232 24.31 -5.56 -6.42
C GLU A 232 23.01 -4.73 -6.41
N ALA A 233 21.86 -5.42 -6.49
CA ALA A 233 20.55 -4.78 -6.44
C ALA A 233 20.31 -4.03 -5.12
N TYR A 234 20.75 -4.59 -4.00
CA TYR A 234 20.58 -3.96 -2.70
C TYR A 234 21.56 -2.83 -2.44
N GLU A 235 22.78 -2.90 -2.97
CA GLU A 235 23.80 -1.86 -2.79
C GLU A 235 23.57 -0.65 -3.71
N THR A 236 23.06 -0.89 -4.93
CA THR A 236 23.00 0.14 -5.99
C THR A 236 21.59 0.47 -6.47
N GLY A 237 20.59 -0.33 -6.10
CA GLY A 237 19.25 -0.25 -6.68
C GLY A 237 19.12 -0.91 -8.06
N ARG A 238 20.19 -1.51 -8.60
CA ARG A 238 20.19 -2.23 -9.88
C ARG A 238 20.93 -3.56 -9.76
N GLY A 239 20.41 -4.60 -10.39
CA GLY A 239 21.08 -5.90 -10.37
C GLY A 239 20.31 -6.94 -11.18
N ARG A 240 21.02 -7.99 -11.58
CA ARG A 240 20.44 -9.07 -12.39
C ARG A 240 20.34 -10.36 -11.58
N ILE A 241 19.13 -10.71 -11.17
CA ILE A 241 18.86 -11.91 -10.38
C ILE A 241 18.45 -13.05 -11.32
N ILE A 242 19.13 -14.19 -11.25
CA ILE A 242 18.73 -15.38 -12.02
C ILE A 242 17.70 -16.16 -11.21
N LEU A 243 16.58 -16.51 -11.85
CA LEU A 243 15.48 -17.26 -11.25
C LEU A 243 15.32 -18.59 -11.97
N ARG A 244 15.17 -19.68 -11.22
CA ARG A 244 14.87 -21.02 -11.72
C ARG A 244 13.55 -21.52 -11.13
N GLY A 245 12.79 -22.24 -11.94
CA GLY A 245 11.70 -23.08 -11.43
C GLY A 245 12.25 -24.24 -10.60
N THR A 246 11.55 -24.57 -9.52
CA THR A 246 11.86 -25.73 -8.68
C THR A 246 11.41 -26.99 -9.39
N THR A 247 12.29 -28.00 -9.40
CA THR A 247 12.02 -29.29 -10.02
C THR A 247 12.30 -30.43 -9.06
N ILE A 248 11.50 -31.48 -9.13
CA ILE A 248 11.76 -32.78 -8.51
C ILE A 248 11.87 -33.84 -9.61
N ILE A 249 12.62 -34.91 -9.33
CA ILE A 249 12.75 -36.04 -10.24
C ILE A 249 11.91 -37.17 -9.66
N GLU A 250 11.00 -37.70 -10.47
CA GLU A 250 10.16 -38.86 -10.14
C GLU A 250 10.45 -40.00 -11.11
N GLU A 251 10.16 -41.24 -10.70
CA GLU A 251 10.24 -42.42 -11.57
C GLU A 251 8.85 -43.06 -11.66
N ASP A 252 8.39 -43.35 -12.88
CA ASP A 252 7.16 -44.10 -13.14
C ASP A 252 7.37 -45.16 -14.22
N ASN A 253 7.01 -46.40 -13.92
CA ASN A 253 7.14 -47.55 -14.84
C ASN A 253 8.54 -47.69 -15.49
N GLY A 254 9.61 -47.39 -14.74
CA GLY A 254 10.99 -47.45 -15.22
C GLY A 254 11.38 -46.30 -16.16
N ARG A 255 10.65 -45.18 -16.14
CA ARG A 255 11.00 -43.93 -16.83
C ARG A 255 11.12 -42.79 -15.83
N GLU A 256 12.21 -42.04 -15.91
CA GLU A 256 12.37 -40.81 -15.15
C GLU A 256 11.49 -39.69 -15.71
N ARG A 257 11.00 -38.82 -14.83
CA ARG A 257 10.20 -37.63 -15.14
C ARG A 257 10.76 -36.44 -14.40
N ILE A 258 10.83 -35.30 -15.08
CA ILE A 258 11.12 -34.01 -14.46
C ILE A 258 9.78 -33.36 -14.14
N VAL A 259 9.53 -33.11 -12.87
CA VAL A 259 8.31 -32.44 -12.41
C VAL A 259 8.66 -31.05 -11.92
N VAL A 260 8.13 -30.03 -12.59
CA VAL A 260 8.24 -28.63 -12.16
C VAL A 260 7.13 -28.33 -11.17
N THR A 261 7.50 -27.82 -9.99
CA THR A 261 6.58 -27.47 -8.90
C THR A 261 6.46 -25.96 -8.67
N SER A 262 7.33 -25.16 -9.29
CA SER A 262 7.26 -23.71 -9.31
C SER A 262 7.88 -23.15 -10.59
N ILE A 263 7.48 -21.95 -10.99
CA ILE A 263 8.04 -21.25 -12.16
C ILE A 263 8.56 -19.87 -11.76
N PRO A 264 9.52 -19.30 -12.51
CA PRO A 264 10.01 -17.96 -12.23
C PRO A 264 8.90 -16.90 -12.28
N TYR A 265 9.07 -15.84 -11.49
CA TYR A 265 8.10 -14.74 -11.42
C TYR A 265 7.85 -14.08 -12.78
N GLN A 266 6.59 -13.72 -13.04
CA GLN A 266 6.11 -13.14 -14.31
C GLN A 266 6.21 -14.05 -15.55
N VAL A 267 6.58 -15.33 -15.40
CA VAL A 267 6.53 -16.30 -16.50
C VAL A 267 5.10 -16.80 -16.69
N ASN A 268 4.65 -16.85 -17.95
CA ASN A 268 3.40 -17.51 -18.32
C ASN A 268 3.64 -19.02 -18.45
N LYS A 269 2.89 -19.81 -17.68
CA LYS A 269 3.02 -21.28 -17.67
C LYS A 269 2.67 -21.89 -19.04
N ALA A 270 1.49 -21.62 -19.59
CA ALA A 270 1.07 -22.12 -20.90
C ALA A 270 2.06 -21.77 -22.03
N GLU A 271 2.57 -20.54 -22.09
CA GLU A 271 3.55 -20.13 -23.11
C GLU A 271 4.90 -20.81 -22.91
N MET A 272 5.34 -21.00 -21.66
CA MET A 272 6.56 -21.76 -21.35
C MET A 272 6.44 -23.22 -21.84
N ILE A 273 5.29 -23.87 -21.58
CA ILE A 273 5.02 -25.25 -22.02
C ILE A 273 5.01 -25.34 -23.54
N LYS A 274 4.26 -24.44 -24.20
CA LYS A 274 4.19 -24.35 -25.66
C LYS A 274 5.58 -24.15 -26.27
N ARG A 275 6.37 -23.22 -25.73
CA ARG A 275 7.74 -22.98 -26.18
C ARG A 275 8.63 -24.21 -26.02
N THR A 276 8.45 -24.95 -24.94
CA THR A 276 9.20 -26.19 -24.71
C THR A 276 8.84 -27.25 -25.76
N ALA A 277 7.54 -27.41 -26.07
CA ALA A 277 7.09 -28.33 -27.13
C ALA A 277 7.65 -27.96 -28.51
N GLU A 278 7.70 -26.67 -28.86
CA GLU A 278 8.35 -26.18 -30.09
C GLU A 278 9.83 -26.59 -30.15
N LEU A 279 10.57 -26.40 -29.05
CA LEU A 279 12.00 -26.72 -28.99
C LEU A 279 12.28 -28.23 -29.06
N VAL A 280 11.36 -29.06 -28.55
CA VAL A 280 11.42 -30.53 -28.71
C VAL A 280 11.19 -30.90 -30.18
N ASN A 281 10.21 -30.29 -30.85
CA ASN A 281 9.94 -30.53 -32.27
C ASN A 281 11.08 -30.06 -33.18
N GLU A 282 11.73 -28.94 -32.84
CA GLU A 282 12.93 -28.42 -33.50
C GLU A 282 14.20 -29.24 -33.21
N LYS A 283 14.13 -30.28 -32.36
CA LYS A 283 15.27 -31.07 -31.86
C LYS A 283 16.36 -30.25 -31.17
N LYS A 284 16.00 -29.11 -30.58
CA LYS A 284 16.89 -28.32 -29.72
C LYS A 284 16.94 -28.86 -28.31
N ILE A 285 15.84 -29.46 -27.85
CA ILE A 285 15.78 -30.24 -26.62
C ILE A 285 15.45 -31.67 -27.00
N GLU A 286 16.35 -32.60 -26.69
CA GLU A 286 16.16 -34.01 -26.95
C GLU A 286 15.92 -34.78 -25.64
N GLY A 287 15.33 -35.97 -25.75
CA GLY A 287 15.11 -36.84 -24.58
C GLY A 287 13.78 -36.63 -23.86
N ILE A 288 12.93 -35.68 -24.28
CA ILE A 288 11.54 -35.56 -23.82
C ILE A 288 10.65 -36.44 -24.71
N ASN A 289 9.81 -37.26 -24.08
CA ASN A 289 8.81 -38.11 -24.71
C ASN A 289 7.43 -37.44 -24.73
N ASP A 290 7.02 -36.82 -23.61
CA ASP A 290 5.71 -36.20 -23.45
C ASP A 290 5.77 -35.02 -22.47
N ILE A 291 4.84 -34.06 -22.62
CA ILE A 291 4.71 -32.89 -21.75
C ILE A 291 3.26 -32.79 -21.28
N ARG A 292 3.04 -32.82 -19.97
CA ARG A 292 1.70 -32.72 -19.37
C ARG A 292 1.63 -31.61 -18.35
N ASP A 293 0.54 -30.86 -18.39
CA ASP A 293 0.19 -29.92 -17.34
C ASP A 293 -0.82 -30.59 -16.41
N GLU A 294 -0.35 -31.01 -15.24
CA GLU A 294 -1.13 -31.64 -14.19
C GLU A 294 -1.44 -30.64 -13.06
N SER A 295 -1.32 -29.33 -13.34
CA SER A 295 -1.59 -28.28 -12.36
C SER A 295 -3.09 -28.22 -12.03
N ASP A 296 -3.38 -28.06 -10.75
CA ASP A 296 -4.75 -27.97 -10.23
C ASP A 296 -4.89 -26.83 -9.20
N ARG A 297 -5.92 -26.91 -8.34
CA ARG A 297 -6.13 -25.92 -7.28
C ARG A 297 -5.16 -26.08 -6.10
N GLU A 298 -4.53 -27.23 -5.96
CA GLU A 298 -3.61 -27.57 -4.86
C GLU A 298 -2.17 -27.18 -5.20
N GLY A 299 -1.80 -27.12 -6.48
CA GLY A 299 -0.50 -26.60 -6.88
C GLY A 299 -0.17 -26.66 -8.36
N LEU A 300 0.99 -26.09 -8.69
CA LEU A 300 1.57 -26.16 -10.03
C LEU A 300 2.31 -27.48 -10.19
N ARG A 301 2.01 -28.22 -11.26
CA ARG A 301 2.67 -29.50 -11.58
C ARG A 301 2.80 -29.66 -13.09
N ILE A 302 3.99 -29.41 -13.62
CA ILE A 302 4.28 -29.60 -15.05
C ILE A 302 5.22 -30.79 -15.17
N VAL A 303 4.81 -31.81 -15.92
CA VAL A 303 5.50 -33.08 -16.03
C VAL A 303 6.14 -33.19 -17.42
N TYR A 304 7.47 -33.29 -17.45
CA TYR A 304 8.23 -33.69 -18.63
C TYR A 304 8.60 -35.15 -18.49
N GLU A 305 7.92 -36.02 -19.24
CA GLU A 305 8.26 -37.45 -19.28
C GLU A 305 9.44 -37.68 -20.21
N LEU A 306 10.46 -38.39 -19.73
CA LEU A 306 11.69 -38.60 -20.50
C LEU A 306 11.67 -39.93 -21.28
N LYS A 307 12.47 -39.98 -22.34
CA LYS A 307 12.79 -41.23 -23.05
C LYS A 307 13.66 -42.13 -22.16
N ARG A 308 13.58 -43.44 -22.34
CA ARG A 308 14.29 -44.42 -21.47
C ARG A 308 15.81 -44.24 -21.47
N GLU A 309 16.36 -43.79 -22.58
CA GLU A 309 17.78 -43.57 -22.81
C GLU A 309 18.26 -42.14 -22.50
N ALA A 310 17.35 -41.23 -22.12
CA ALA A 310 17.68 -39.84 -21.87
C ALA A 310 18.36 -39.65 -20.51
N ASN A 311 19.36 -38.77 -20.44
CA ASN A 311 19.98 -38.37 -19.18
C ASN A 311 19.21 -37.20 -18.57
N THR A 312 18.56 -37.42 -17.42
CA THR A 312 17.72 -36.42 -16.74
C THR A 312 18.42 -35.08 -16.49
N ASN A 313 19.67 -35.10 -16.04
CA ASN A 313 20.41 -33.86 -15.76
C ASN A 313 20.74 -33.07 -17.03
N VAL A 314 20.96 -33.75 -18.16
CA VAL A 314 21.19 -33.09 -19.45
C VAL A 314 19.92 -32.41 -19.93
N VAL A 315 18.78 -33.11 -19.89
CA VAL A 315 17.48 -32.54 -20.29
C VAL A 315 17.09 -31.38 -19.38
N LEU A 316 17.27 -31.51 -18.06
CA LEU A 316 17.00 -30.43 -17.11
C LEU A 316 17.85 -29.18 -17.38
N ASN A 317 19.14 -29.35 -17.68
CA ASN A 317 20.00 -28.22 -18.04
C ASN A 317 19.57 -27.58 -19.37
N GLN A 318 19.15 -28.36 -20.36
CA GLN A 318 18.60 -27.83 -21.62
C GLN A 318 17.30 -27.05 -21.39
N LEU A 319 16.41 -27.55 -20.52
CA LEU A 319 15.21 -26.83 -20.11
C LEU A 319 15.57 -25.47 -19.50
N TYR A 320 16.51 -25.40 -18.56
CA TYR A 320 16.97 -24.12 -17.99
C TYR A 320 17.68 -23.21 -19.00
N GLN A 321 18.40 -23.74 -19.99
CA GLN A 321 19.12 -22.91 -20.96
C GLN A 321 18.23 -22.35 -22.06
N HIS A 322 17.22 -23.11 -22.49
CA HIS A 322 16.46 -22.80 -23.71
C HIS A 322 15.02 -22.35 -23.45
N THR A 323 14.51 -22.53 -22.23
CA THR A 323 13.12 -22.20 -21.88
C THR A 323 13.04 -21.16 -20.76
N PRO A 324 11.89 -20.48 -20.62
CA PRO A 324 11.63 -19.61 -19.46
C PRO A 324 11.61 -20.30 -18.10
N LEU A 325 11.82 -21.63 -18.01
CA LEU A 325 11.99 -22.34 -16.72
C LEU A 325 13.18 -21.80 -15.92
N GLN A 326 14.15 -21.16 -16.59
CA GLN A 326 15.08 -20.23 -15.96
C GLN A 326 15.04 -18.90 -16.71
N THR A 327 14.99 -17.80 -15.98
CA THR A 327 15.02 -16.45 -16.53
C THR A 327 15.83 -15.52 -15.64
N SER A 328 15.92 -14.25 -15.98
CA SER A 328 16.50 -13.23 -15.12
C SER A 328 15.49 -12.13 -14.79
N PHE A 329 15.41 -11.78 -13.51
CA PHE A 329 14.73 -10.58 -13.04
C PHE A 329 15.74 -9.44 -12.94
N ASN A 330 15.57 -8.42 -13.77
CA ASN A 330 16.43 -7.24 -13.77
C ASN A 330 15.85 -6.20 -12.80
N VAL A 331 16.46 -6.08 -11.62
CA VAL A 331 16.08 -5.11 -10.61
C VAL A 331 16.45 -3.71 -11.07
N ASN A 332 15.53 -2.78 -10.95
CA ASN A 332 15.74 -1.36 -11.16
C ASN A 332 14.82 -0.57 -10.23
N ASN A 333 15.35 -0.18 -9.07
CA ASN A 333 14.62 0.46 -7.99
C ASN A 333 14.48 1.96 -8.22
N ILE A 334 13.58 2.34 -9.13
CA ILE A 334 13.21 3.75 -9.33
C ILE A 334 11.86 4.03 -8.66
N ALA A 335 11.85 5.00 -7.74
CA ALA A 335 10.65 5.48 -7.06
C ALA A 335 10.64 7.01 -6.99
N LEU A 336 9.46 7.58 -6.73
CA LEU A 336 9.31 9.02 -6.52
C LEU A 336 9.66 9.38 -5.08
N VAL A 337 10.66 10.23 -4.92
CA VAL A 337 11.03 10.88 -3.65
C VAL A 337 10.73 12.36 -3.79
N ASN A 338 9.77 12.86 -3.00
CA ASN A 338 9.30 14.25 -3.09
C ASN A 338 8.96 14.67 -4.54
N GLY A 339 8.25 13.78 -5.26
CA GLY A 339 7.84 13.99 -6.66
C GLY A 339 8.94 13.84 -7.71
N ARG A 340 10.17 13.45 -7.33
CA ARG A 340 11.28 13.26 -8.27
C ARG A 340 11.68 11.79 -8.38
N PRO A 341 11.89 11.26 -9.60
CA PRO A 341 12.33 9.87 -9.76
C PRO A 341 13.79 9.72 -9.35
N LEU A 342 14.07 8.85 -8.38
CA LEU A 342 15.42 8.52 -7.93
C LEU A 342 15.65 7.00 -7.98
N THR A 343 16.88 6.59 -8.31
CA THR A 343 17.33 5.21 -8.10
C THR A 343 17.74 5.04 -6.64
N LEU A 344 17.18 4.04 -5.96
CA LEU A 344 17.35 3.84 -4.52
C LEU A 344 17.88 2.44 -4.22
N ASN A 345 18.83 2.38 -3.28
CA ASN A 345 19.32 1.12 -2.72
C ASN A 345 18.40 0.62 -1.57
N LEU A 346 18.70 -0.55 -1.00
CA LEU A 346 17.85 -1.15 0.04
C LEU A 346 17.72 -0.25 1.29
N LYS A 347 18.83 0.34 1.74
CA LYS A 347 18.85 1.20 2.92
C LYS A 347 18.00 2.45 2.69
N GLU A 348 18.16 3.12 1.54
CA GLU A 348 17.42 4.34 1.20
C GLU A 348 15.90 4.10 1.13
N LEU A 349 15.47 2.94 0.62
CA LEU A 349 14.06 2.55 0.63
C LEU A 349 13.50 2.43 2.06
N ILE A 350 14.26 1.81 2.97
CA ILE A 350 13.88 1.68 4.39
C ILE A 350 13.86 3.05 5.07
N VAL A 351 14.89 3.87 4.86
CA VAL A 351 15.00 5.22 5.42
C VAL A 351 13.75 6.04 5.07
N HIS A 352 13.40 6.11 3.78
CA HIS A 352 12.23 6.88 3.33
C HIS A 352 10.91 6.35 3.87
N PHE A 353 10.78 5.03 4.03
CA PHE A 353 9.61 4.44 4.66
C PHE A 353 9.52 4.82 6.15
N ILE A 354 10.61 4.70 6.90
CA ILE A 354 10.65 5.03 8.34
C ILE A 354 10.44 6.52 8.58
N ASP A 355 11.02 7.40 7.76
CA ASP A 355 10.82 8.84 7.85
C ASP A 355 9.34 9.21 7.61
N HIS A 356 8.68 8.54 6.65
CA HIS A 356 7.25 8.70 6.42
C HIS A 356 6.43 8.25 7.62
N ARG A 357 6.72 7.06 8.17
CA ARG A 357 6.05 6.55 9.38
C ARG A 357 6.25 7.49 10.56
N HIS A 358 7.44 8.05 10.73
CA HIS A 358 7.75 9.01 11.77
C HIS A 358 6.90 10.27 11.65
N ASN A 359 6.76 10.82 10.44
CA ASN A 359 5.87 11.96 10.19
C ASN A 359 4.40 11.61 10.48
N VAL A 360 3.92 10.45 10.02
CA VAL A 360 2.56 9.97 10.29
C VAL A 360 2.29 9.87 11.80
N VAL A 361 3.23 9.31 12.58
CA VAL A 361 3.10 9.23 14.04
C VAL A 361 3.06 10.62 14.67
N ILE A 362 3.93 11.56 14.25
CA ILE A 362 3.89 12.95 14.74
C ILE A 362 2.52 13.58 14.48
N ARG A 363 2.01 13.47 13.25
CA ARG A 363 0.73 14.09 12.86
C ARG A 363 -0.44 13.47 13.60
N ARG A 364 -0.50 12.14 13.71
CA ARG A 364 -1.49 11.42 14.50
C ARG A 364 -1.47 11.89 15.96
N THR A 365 -0.30 11.94 16.58
CA THR A 365 -0.16 12.36 17.97
C THR A 365 -0.57 13.81 18.16
N LYS A 366 -0.27 14.71 17.23
CA LYS A 366 -0.76 16.10 17.26
C LYS A 366 -2.28 16.19 17.14
N PHE A 367 -2.87 15.39 16.26
CA PHE A 367 -4.33 15.32 16.10
C PHE A 367 -4.99 14.85 17.40
N GLU A 368 -4.53 13.73 17.96
CA GLU A 368 -5.07 13.17 19.20
C GLU A 368 -4.85 14.11 20.40
N LEU A 369 -3.69 14.77 20.48
CA LEU A 369 -3.43 15.80 21.49
C LEU A 369 -4.42 16.97 21.38
N ASN A 370 -4.67 17.48 20.18
CA ASN A 370 -5.59 18.60 19.98
C ASN A 370 -7.03 18.21 20.36
N GLU A 371 -7.49 17.03 19.98
CA GLU A 371 -8.81 16.53 20.36
C GLU A 371 -8.92 16.32 21.87
N ALA A 372 -7.89 15.75 22.50
CA ALA A 372 -7.83 15.57 23.95
C ALA A 372 -7.85 16.92 24.69
N GLN A 373 -7.07 17.90 24.23
CA GLN A 373 -7.05 19.25 24.81
C GLN A 373 -8.39 19.98 24.66
N LYS A 374 -9.04 19.91 23.49
CA LYS A 374 -10.38 20.47 23.29
C LYS A 374 -11.40 19.83 24.25
N ARG A 375 -11.34 18.51 24.42
CA ARG A 375 -12.25 17.79 25.33
C ARG A 375 -11.97 18.14 26.80
N ALA A 376 -10.71 18.14 27.21
CA ALA A 376 -10.30 18.51 28.56
C ALA A 376 -10.73 19.95 28.90
N HIS A 377 -10.58 20.88 27.96
CA HIS A 377 -11.04 22.27 28.10
C HIS A 377 -12.54 22.36 28.36
N VAL A 378 -13.36 21.58 27.63
CA VAL A 378 -14.80 21.53 27.88
C VAL A 378 -15.13 20.93 29.26
N LEU A 379 -14.46 19.84 29.64
CA LEU A 379 -14.67 19.20 30.94
C LEU A 379 -14.29 20.11 32.11
N GLU A 380 -13.20 20.85 32.00
CA GLU A 380 -12.79 21.83 33.01
C GLU A 380 -13.91 22.86 33.27
N GLY A 381 -14.51 23.39 32.20
CA GLY A 381 -15.64 24.31 32.33
C GLY A 381 -16.87 23.67 32.97
N LEU A 382 -17.18 22.42 32.63
CA LEU A 382 -18.28 21.67 33.24
C LEU A 382 -18.03 21.40 34.73
N LEU A 383 -16.80 21.07 35.13
CA LEU A 383 -16.43 20.85 36.52
C LEU A 383 -16.55 22.14 37.34
N ILE A 384 -16.06 23.28 36.83
CA ILE A 384 -16.26 24.60 37.43
C ILE A 384 -17.75 24.89 37.60
N ALA A 385 -18.56 24.62 36.57
CA ALA A 385 -20.00 24.84 36.65
C ALA A 385 -20.70 23.94 37.67
N LEU A 386 -20.25 22.69 37.83
CA LEU A 386 -20.77 21.76 38.82
C LEU A 386 -20.37 22.14 40.25
N ASP A 387 -19.20 22.73 40.45
CA ASP A 387 -18.76 23.25 41.74
C ASP A 387 -19.55 24.49 42.18
N HIS A 388 -20.03 25.28 41.23
CA HIS A 388 -20.81 26.51 41.46
C HIS A 388 -22.26 26.42 40.96
N ILE A 389 -22.86 25.22 41.02
CA ILE A 389 -24.10 24.94 40.28
C ILE A 389 -25.27 25.86 40.64
N ASP A 390 -25.46 26.20 41.90
CA ASP A 390 -26.56 27.06 42.34
C ASP A 390 -26.43 28.47 41.75
N GLU A 391 -25.20 28.99 41.68
CA GLU A 391 -24.90 30.29 41.09
C GLU A 391 -25.05 30.29 39.57
N VAL A 392 -24.63 29.21 38.92
CA VAL A 392 -24.79 28.99 37.48
C VAL A 392 -26.27 28.95 37.12
N ILE A 393 -27.08 28.18 37.85
CA ILE A 393 -28.54 28.10 37.63
C ILE A 393 -29.20 29.46 37.89
N ALA A 394 -28.82 30.16 38.96
CA ALA A 394 -29.37 31.48 39.26
C ALA A 394 -29.08 32.48 38.14
N LEU A 395 -27.84 32.52 37.64
CA LEU A 395 -27.44 33.37 36.52
C LEU A 395 -28.23 33.05 35.26
N ILE A 396 -28.30 31.78 34.86
CA ILE A 396 -29.03 31.34 33.66
C ILE A 396 -30.52 31.71 33.77
N ARG A 397 -31.15 31.48 34.93
CA ARG A 397 -32.56 31.81 35.16
C ARG A 397 -32.85 33.31 35.13
N SER A 398 -31.88 34.13 35.52
CA SER A 398 -32.01 35.60 35.54
C SER A 398 -31.72 36.26 34.18
N SER A 399 -31.13 35.50 33.25
CA SER A 399 -30.75 36.00 31.92
C SER A 399 -31.95 36.04 30.98
N ALA A 400 -32.03 37.08 30.15
CA ALA A 400 -33.16 37.28 29.22
C ALA A 400 -33.15 36.29 28.04
N ASP A 401 -31.97 35.88 27.60
CA ASP A 401 -31.76 34.95 26.50
C ASP A 401 -30.44 34.17 26.67
N THR A 402 -30.16 33.27 25.72
CA THR A 402 -28.98 32.41 25.74
C THR A 402 -27.67 33.16 25.55
N GLU A 403 -27.66 34.27 24.81
CA GLU A 403 -26.44 35.05 24.58
C GLU A 403 -26.05 35.80 25.85
N VAL A 404 -27.02 36.43 26.53
CA VAL A 404 -26.81 37.07 27.84
C VAL A 404 -26.35 36.07 28.89
N ALA A 405 -26.93 34.86 28.92
CA ALA A 405 -26.51 33.81 29.83
C ALA A 405 -25.08 33.34 29.55
N LYS A 406 -24.72 33.17 28.27
CA LYS A 406 -23.38 32.78 27.84
C LYS A 406 -22.34 33.82 28.25
N ASP A 407 -22.59 35.10 27.94
CA ASP A 407 -21.67 36.19 28.28
C ASP A 407 -21.53 36.33 29.81
N GLY A 408 -22.62 36.19 30.56
CA GLY A 408 -22.59 36.19 32.02
C GLY A 408 -21.80 35.01 32.62
N LEU A 409 -21.89 33.81 32.04
CA LEU A 409 -21.07 32.66 32.44
C LEU A 409 -19.57 32.91 32.18
N MET A 410 -19.25 33.51 31.03
CA MET A 410 -17.87 33.85 30.66
C MET A 410 -17.28 34.89 31.61
N GLU A 411 -17.99 35.98 31.88
CA GLU A 411 -17.52 37.06 32.76
C GLU A 411 -17.39 36.60 34.22
N LYS A 412 -18.40 35.90 34.74
CA LYS A 412 -18.48 35.58 36.18
C LYS A 412 -17.55 34.43 36.58
N PHE A 413 -17.37 33.44 35.71
CA PHE A 413 -16.60 32.23 36.01
C PHE A 413 -15.29 32.12 35.21
N GLY A 414 -14.93 33.16 34.44
CA GLY A 414 -13.71 33.18 33.63
C GLY A 414 -13.70 32.13 32.52
N LEU A 415 -14.89 31.75 32.03
CA LEU A 415 -15.06 30.67 31.07
C LEU A 415 -14.90 31.19 29.64
N THR A 416 -14.45 30.31 28.76
CA THR A 416 -14.45 30.57 27.31
C THR A 416 -15.83 30.38 26.70
N GLU A 417 -16.03 30.91 25.49
CA GLU A 417 -17.29 30.76 24.76
C GLU A 417 -17.69 29.28 24.54
N ILE A 418 -16.72 28.40 24.26
CA ILE A 418 -16.97 26.98 24.04
C ILE A 418 -17.43 26.30 25.34
N GLN A 419 -16.79 26.62 26.47
CA GLN A 419 -17.18 26.10 27.79
C GLN A 419 -18.57 26.60 28.19
N ALA A 420 -18.85 27.90 28.04
CA ALA A 420 -20.15 28.49 28.35
C ALA A 420 -21.27 27.84 27.52
N LYS A 421 -21.06 27.65 26.21
CA LYS A 421 -22.01 26.92 25.35
C LYS A 421 -22.22 25.47 25.80
N ALA A 422 -21.15 24.78 26.19
CA ALA A 422 -21.26 23.40 26.70
C ALA A 422 -22.06 23.32 28.00
N ILE A 423 -21.90 24.28 28.91
CA ILE A 423 -22.67 24.39 30.15
C ILE A 423 -24.14 24.66 29.86
N LEU A 424 -24.46 25.58 28.95
CA LEU A 424 -25.85 25.86 28.55
C LEU A 424 -26.52 24.65 27.88
N ALA A 425 -25.75 23.79 27.21
CA ALA A 425 -26.23 22.55 26.60
C ALA A 425 -26.29 21.36 27.58
N MET A 426 -25.87 21.54 28.84
CA MET A 426 -25.83 20.49 29.84
C MET A 426 -27.24 20.01 30.21
N ARG A 427 -27.40 18.69 30.34
CA ARG A 427 -28.67 18.10 30.80
C ARG A 427 -28.72 18.10 32.33
N LEU A 428 -29.90 18.31 32.92
CA LEU A 428 -30.09 18.26 34.38
C LEU A 428 -29.64 16.93 35.02
N SER A 429 -29.66 15.83 34.27
CA SER A 429 -29.14 14.52 34.73
C SER A 429 -27.64 14.53 35.09
N THR A 430 -26.88 15.44 34.48
CA THR A 430 -25.43 15.61 34.69
C THR A 430 -25.11 16.13 36.10
N LEU A 431 -26.11 16.67 36.81
CA LEU A 431 -25.97 17.18 38.18
C LEU A 431 -25.93 16.06 39.24
N THR A 432 -26.20 14.82 38.86
CA THR A 432 -26.12 13.70 39.81
C THR A 432 -24.67 13.41 40.20
N GLY A 433 -24.44 13.03 41.46
CA GLY A 433 -23.07 12.78 41.94
C GLY A 433 -22.30 11.70 41.18
N LEU A 434 -23.02 10.72 40.60
CA LEU A 434 -22.40 9.71 39.73
C LEU A 434 -21.87 10.30 38.43
N GLU A 435 -22.60 11.22 37.80
CA GLU A 435 -22.17 11.86 36.55
C GLU A 435 -21.01 12.83 36.78
N ARG A 436 -21.01 13.54 37.91
CA ARG A 436 -19.86 14.34 38.33
C ARG A 436 -18.58 13.50 38.45
N ASN A 437 -18.63 12.38 39.18
CA ASN A 437 -17.46 11.50 39.34
C ASN A 437 -16.95 10.96 38.01
N LYS A 438 -17.84 10.67 37.05
CA LYS A 438 -17.45 10.24 35.70
C LYS A 438 -16.70 11.34 34.94
N LEU A 439 -17.17 12.59 35.03
CA LEU A 439 -16.51 13.73 34.38
C LEU A 439 -15.13 13.99 34.99
N GLU A 440 -15.00 13.89 36.31
CA GLU A 440 -13.70 14.01 37.00
C GLU A 440 -12.73 12.90 36.56
N GLN A 441 -13.20 11.66 36.47
CA GLN A 441 -12.40 10.54 35.97
C GLN A 441 -11.97 10.73 34.51
N GLU A 442 -12.91 11.12 33.63
CA GLU A 442 -12.64 11.38 32.21
C GLU A 442 -11.59 12.51 32.06
N TYR A 443 -11.71 13.57 32.87
CA TYR A 443 -10.77 14.69 32.86
C TYR A 443 -9.36 14.25 33.28
N GLU A 444 -9.24 13.50 34.38
CA GLU A 444 -7.95 12.99 34.86
C GLU A 444 -7.29 12.01 33.86
N GLU A 445 -8.08 11.16 33.21
CA GLU A 445 -7.60 10.29 32.13
C GLU A 445 -7.08 11.12 30.94
N LEU A 446 -7.83 12.15 30.52
CA LEU A 446 -7.41 13.03 29.43
C LEU A 446 -6.14 13.81 29.77
N ARG A 447 -5.96 14.28 31.01
CA ARG A 447 -4.70 14.95 31.42
C ARG A 447 -3.51 14.02 31.28
N ARG A 448 -3.62 12.76 31.74
CA ARG A 448 -2.56 11.77 31.57
C ARG A 448 -2.27 11.49 30.09
N MET A 449 -3.30 11.42 29.26
CA MET A 449 -3.14 11.24 27.81
C MET A 449 -2.46 12.44 27.15
N ILE A 450 -2.83 13.67 27.53
CA ILE A 450 -2.20 14.91 27.05
C ILE A 450 -0.72 14.93 27.40
N ASP A 451 -0.37 14.61 28.65
CA ASP A 451 1.03 14.54 29.09
C ASP A 451 1.79 13.48 28.29
N TYR A 452 1.22 12.29 28.13
CA TYR A 452 1.79 11.22 27.33
C TYR A 452 2.00 11.63 25.86
N TYR A 453 1.05 12.35 25.25
CA TYR A 453 1.21 12.86 23.88
C TYR A 453 2.31 13.93 23.78
N HIS A 454 2.45 14.80 24.78
CA HIS A 454 3.57 15.74 24.85
C HIS A 454 4.93 15.01 24.97
N GLU A 455 5.00 13.94 25.76
CA GLU A 455 6.19 13.08 25.84
C GLU A 455 6.53 12.45 24.49
N ILE A 456 5.55 11.87 23.79
CA ILE A 456 5.75 11.32 22.44
C ILE A 456 6.25 12.39 21.47
N LEU A 457 5.70 13.61 21.51
CA LEU A 457 6.11 14.69 20.60
C LEU A 457 7.49 15.25 20.93
N SER A 458 7.95 15.14 22.17
CA SER A 458 9.28 15.59 22.59
C SER A 458 10.38 14.54 22.44
N SER A 459 10.03 13.24 22.47
CA SER A 459 11.00 12.13 22.38
C SER A 459 10.95 11.43 21.01
N GLU A 460 12.07 11.46 20.28
CA GLU A 460 12.20 10.69 19.04
C GLU A 460 12.20 9.18 19.30
N ASP A 461 12.88 8.74 20.35
CA ASP A 461 12.98 7.33 20.72
C ASP A 461 11.60 6.73 20.99
N MET A 462 10.72 7.45 21.71
CA MET A 462 9.35 6.99 21.94
C MET A 462 8.55 6.84 20.63
N ARG A 463 8.74 7.75 19.67
CA ARG A 463 8.09 7.63 18.36
C ARG A 463 8.62 6.43 17.59
N MET A 464 9.93 6.20 17.65
CA MET A 464 10.55 5.03 17.03
C MET A 464 10.09 3.73 17.68
N ASP A 465 9.92 3.69 19.00
CA ASP A 465 9.37 2.54 19.72
C ASP A 465 7.91 2.26 19.34
N ILE A 466 7.10 3.30 19.15
CA ILE A 466 5.74 3.16 18.61
C ILE A 466 5.79 2.52 17.21
N ILE A 467 6.65 2.99 16.32
CA ILE A 467 6.81 2.43 14.98
C ILE A 467 7.27 0.97 15.04
N LYS A 468 8.24 0.64 15.90
CA LYS A 468 8.70 -0.76 16.10
C LYS A 468 7.55 -1.65 16.57
N LYS A 469 6.78 -1.21 17.56
CA LYS A 469 5.61 -1.96 18.05
C LYS A 469 4.59 -2.18 16.94
N GLU A 470 4.28 -1.13 16.18
CA GLU A 470 3.39 -1.21 15.03
C GLU A 470 3.87 -2.21 13.96
N LEU A 471 5.17 -2.24 13.66
CA LEU A 471 5.76 -3.19 12.71
C LEU A 471 5.75 -4.63 13.25
N LEU A 472 6.01 -4.83 14.55
CA LEU A 472 5.93 -6.15 15.18
C LEU A 472 4.49 -6.71 15.15
N GLU A 473 3.49 -5.86 15.38
CA GLU A 473 2.08 -6.27 15.23
C GLU A 473 1.75 -6.74 13.80
N LEU A 474 2.36 -6.14 12.77
CA LEU A 474 2.20 -6.60 11.39
C LEU A 474 2.83 -7.98 11.15
N LYS A 475 3.97 -8.23 11.79
CA LYS A 475 4.71 -9.49 11.72
C LYS A 475 3.95 -10.65 12.39
N ASP A 476 3.28 -10.37 13.49
CA ASP A 476 2.55 -11.35 14.31
C ASP A 476 1.16 -11.68 13.78
N LYS A 477 0.51 -10.72 13.09
CA LYS A 477 -0.71 -11.01 12.32
C LYS A 477 -0.38 -12.09 11.28
N LYS A 478 -1.18 -13.17 11.23
CA LYS A 478 -1.08 -14.23 10.22
C LYS A 478 -1.39 -13.65 8.82
N ASN A 479 -0.38 -13.01 8.24
CA ASN A 479 -0.41 -12.33 6.94
C ASN A 479 0.43 -13.06 5.88
N THR A 480 1.02 -14.22 6.21
CA THR A 480 1.95 -14.97 5.35
C THR A 480 1.30 -15.69 4.20
#